data_AF-A0A7X0CP02-F1
#
_entry.id   AF-A0A7X0CP02-F1
#
_cell.length_a   1.000
_cell.length_b   1.000
_cell.length_c   1.000
_cell.angle_alpha   90.00
_cell.angle_beta   90.00
_cell.angle_gamma   90.00
#
_symmetry.space_group_name_H-M   'P 1'
#
loop_
_entity.id
_entity.type
_entity.pdbx_description
1 polymer ?
#
loop_
_entity_poly.entity_id
_entity_poly.type
_entity_poly.pdbx_seq_one_letter_code
_entity_poly.pdbx_strand_id
1 'polypeptide(L)' 'MEVLVFSTSVKEQRQVSKVTTLLTKVPAIAQWNFDLEDCDNILRIVATGLSPQYIELLLQKAGIYCQELKY' A
#
# COMPACT_ATOMS: atom_id res chain seq x y z
N MET A 1 -14.22 -2.90 -8.54
CA MET A 1 -13.22 -2.19 -7.74
C MET A 1 -13.39 -2.60 -6.30
N GLU A 2 -12.32 -3.07 -5.70
CA GLU A 2 -12.21 -3.54 -4.33
C GLU A 2 -11.26 -2.59 -3.59
N VAL A 3 -11.54 -2.39 -2.31
CA VAL A 3 -10.72 -1.56 -1.43
C VAL A 3 -9.91 -2.50 -0.56
N LEU A 4 -8.59 -2.51 -0.80
CA LEU A 4 -7.63 -3.26 -0.01
C LEU A 4 -7.03 -2.30 1.02
N VAL A 5 -7.03 -2.71 2.28
CA VAL A 5 -6.46 -1.91 3.38
C VAL A 5 -5.25 -2.67 3.91
N PHE A 6 -4.13 -1.96 4.05
CA PHE A 6 -2.88 -2.52 4.53
C PHE A 6 -2.34 -1.69 5.69
N SER A 7 -1.79 -2.37 6.70
CA SER A 7 -0.90 -1.71 7.67
C SER A 7 0.50 -1.67 7.08
N THR A 8 1.17 -0.53 7.20
CA THR A 8 2.54 -0.38 6.69
C THR A 8 3.49 0.14 7.76
N SER A 9 4.79 -0.08 7.62
CA SER A 9 5.79 0.57 8.49
C SER A 9 6.30 1.90 7.93
N VAL A 10 5.54 2.54 7.03
CA VAL A 10 5.95 3.77 6.36
C VAL A 10 5.80 4.93 7.33
N LYS A 11 6.93 5.50 7.78
CA LYS A 11 6.92 6.65 8.71
C LYS A 11 7.50 7.92 8.10
N GLU A 12 8.33 7.76 7.07
CA GLU A 12 9.02 8.88 6.43
C GLU A 12 8.42 9.21 5.06
N GLN A 13 8.36 10.51 4.72
CA GLN A 13 7.93 10.94 3.37
C GLN A 13 8.76 10.31 2.24
N ARG A 14 10.03 9.99 2.49
CA ARG A 14 10.88 9.29 1.51
C ARG A 14 10.38 7.88 1.22
N GLN A 15 9.88 7.18 2.25
CA GLN A 15 9.27 5.87 2.09
C GLN A 15 7.92 5.98 1.38
N VAL A 16 7.08 6.97 1.75
CA VAL A 16 5.81 7.24 1.05
C VAL A 16 6.07 7.41 -0.45
N SER A 17 7.01 8.28 -0.84
CA SER A 17 7.35 8.51 -2.25
C SER A 17 7.79 7.23 -2.99
N LYS A 18 8.56 6.36 -2.31
CA LYS A 18 8.94 5.05 -2.86
C LYS A 18 7.71 4.16 -3.07
N VAL A 19 6.83 4.05 -2.08
CA VAL A 19 5.62 3.23 -2.22
C VAL A 19 4.73 3.78 -3.32
N THR A 20 4.45 5.09 -3.33
CA THR A 20 3.68 5.76 -4.38
C THR A 20 4.22 5.41 -5.76
N THR A 21 5.55 5.48 -5.95
CA THR A 21 6.19 5.11 -7.22
C THR A 21 5.96 3.64 -7.58
N LEU A 22 6.01 2.73 -6.61
CA LEU A 22 5.75 1.30 -6.82
C LEU A 22 4.29 1.04 -7.19
N LEU A 23 3.35 1.66 -6.48
CA LEU A 23 1.90 1.52 -6.73
C LEU A 23 1.52 2.12 -8.09
N THR A 24 2.10 3.26 -8.47
CA THR A 24 1.85 3.90 -9.77
C THR A 24 2.27 3.01 -10.95
N LYS A 25 3.24 2.10 -10.75
CA LYS A 25 3.66 1.14 -11.77
C LYS A 25 2.69 -0.04 -11.92
N VAL A 26 1.67 -0.16 -11.07
CA VAL A 26 0.71 -1.25 -11.09
C VAL A 26 -0.58 -0.77 -11.76
N PRO A 27 -0.84 -1.16 -13.03
CA PRO A 27 -1.99 -0.65 -13.79
C PRO A 27 -3.34 -1.12 -13.24
N ALA A 28 -3.36 -2.19 -12.43
CA ALA A 28 -4.56 -2.68 -11.76
C ALA A 28 -5.02 -1.79 -10.60
N ILE A 29 -4.15 -0.90 -10.12
CA ILE A 29 -4.48 0.05 -9.06
C ILE A 29 -5.13 1.29 -9.70
N ALA A 30 -6.37 1.56 -9.30
CA ALA A 30 -7.08 2.77 -9.71
C ALA A 30 -6.70 3.96 -8.84
N GLN A 31 -6.66 3.78 -7.51
CA GLN A 31 -6.34 4.85 -6.55
C GLN A 31 -5.65 4.26 -5.32
N TRP A 32 -4.90 5.08 -4.59
CA TRP A 32 -4.40 4.73 -3.27
C TRP A 32 -4.35 5.98 -2.39
N ASN A 33 -4.47 5.78 -1.08
CA ASN A 33 -4.36 6.82 -0.08
C ASN A 33 -3.49 6.34 1.08
N PHE A 34 -2.63 7.22 1.58
CA PHE A 34 -1.88 7.01 2.80
C PHE A 34 -2.55 7.77 3.92
N ASP A 35 -2.99 7.05 4.94
CA ASP A 35 -3.45 7.65 6.18
C ASP A 35 -2.23 7.83 7.10
N LEU A 36 -1.70 9.05 7.08
CA LEU A 36 -0.57 9.48 7.91
C LEU A 36 -1.05 10.25 9.16
N GLU A 37 -2.36 10.47 9.30
CA GLU A 37 -2.95 11.12 10.46
C GLU A 37 -3.08 10.16 11.63
N ASP A 38 -3.30 8.87 11.35
CA ASP A 38 -3.23 7.80 12.33
C ASP A 38 -1.81 7.24 12.48
N CYS A 39 -1.39 7.02 13.73
CA CYS A 39 -0.12 6.36 14.09
C CYS A 39 0.03 4.95 13.46
N ASP A 40 -1.04 4.39 12.92
CA ASP A 40 -1.13 3.06 12.33
C ASP A 40 -0.56 2.97 10.90
N ASN A 41 -0.21 4.10 10.26
CA ASN A 41 0.41 4.14 8.92
C ASN A 41 -0.34 3.27 7.90
N ILE A 42 -1.63 3.54 7.74
CA ILE A 42 -2.53 2.73 6.92
C ILE A 42 -2.41 3.12 5.44
N LEU A 43 -2.30 2.12 4.57
CA LEU A 43 -2.34 2.26 3.13
C LEU A 43 -3.65 1.67 2.61
N ARG A 44 -4.50 2.51 2.02
CA ARG A 44 -5.73 2.10 1.36
C ARG A 44 -5.52 2.11 -0.14
N ILE A 45 -5.82 1.01 -0.82
CA ILE A 45 -5.66 0.85 -2.26
C ILE A 45 -7.00 0.46 -2.87
N VAL A 46 -7.43 1.19 -3.89
CA VAL A 46 -8.58 0.85 -4.72
C VAL A 46 -8.06 0.23 -6.00
N ALA A 47 -8.36 -1.05 -6.21
CA ALA A 47 -7.89 -1.81 -7.36
C ALA A 47 -8.97 -2.78 -7.85
N THR A 48 -8.82 -3.39 -9.02
CA THR A 48 -9.76 -4.42 -9.49
C THR A 48 -8.98 -5.64 -9.94
N GLY A 49 -9.29 -6.81 -9.36
CA GLY A 49 -8.57 -8.06 -9.68
C GLY A 49 -7.11 -8.06 -9.23
N LEU A 50 -6.77 -7.26 -8.22
CA LEU A 50 -5.43 -7.17 -7.67
C LEU A 50 -5.34 -8.05 -6.41
N SER A 51 -4.37 -8.97 -6.38
CA SER A 51 -4.14 -9.78 -5.20
C SER A 51 -3.43 -8.96 -4.11
N PRO A 52 -3.93 -8.96 -2.86
CA PRO A 52 -3.28 -8.24 -1.75
C PRO A 52 -1.85 -8.72 -1.49
N GLN A 53 -1.62 -10.03 -1.62
CA GLN A 53 -0.30 -10.66 -1.51
C GLN A 53 0.74 -10.08 -2.48
N TYR A 54 0.30 -9.63 -3.66
CA TYR A 54 1.20 -8.99 -4.62
C TYR A 54 1.73 -7.66 -4.08
N ILE A 55 0.88 -6.87 -3.42
CA ILE A 55 1.23 -5.60 -2.81
C ILE A 55 2.12 -5.80 -1.60
N GLU A 56 1.79 -6.77 -0.73
CA GLU A 56 2.64 -7.16 0.39
C GLU A 56 4.06 -7.50 -0.07
N LEU A 57 4.19 -8.36 -1.08
CA LEU A 57 5.49 -8.76 -1.63
C LEU A 57 6.23 -7.59 -2.28
N LEU A 58 5.53 -6.73 -3.03
CA LEU A 58 6.09 -5.55 -3.69
C LEU A 58 6.71 -4.59 -2.66
N LEU A 59 6.01 -4.36 -1.55
CA LEU A 59 6.45 -3.50 -0.46
C LEU A 59 7.57 -4.13 0.36
N GLN A 60 7.45 -5.42 0.66
CA GLN A 60 8.46 -6.16 1.39
C GLN A 60 9.79 -6.19 0.62
N LYS A 61 9.77 -6.33 -0.70
CA LYS A 61 10.95 -6.20 -1.57
C LYS A 61 11.59 -4.81 -1.54
N ALA A 62 10.81 -3.77 -1.25
CA ALA A 62 11.30 -2.41 -1.07
C ALA A 62 11.85 -2.16 0.35
N GLY A 63 11.82 -3.17 1.23
CA GLY A 63 12.21 -3.05 2.64
C GLY A 63 11.15 -2.38 3.51
N ILE A 64 9.88 -2.42 3.08
CA ILE A 64 8.75 -1.82 3.79
C ILE A 64 7.85 -2.94 4.27
N TYR A 65 7.55 -2.96 5.57
CA TYR A 65 6.56 -3.90 6.10
C TYR A 65 5.19 -3.49 5.57
N CYS A 66 4.46 -4.46 5.03
CA CYS A 66 3.10 -4.30 4.56
C CYS A 66 2.33 -5.56 4.86
N GLN A 67 1.17 -5.42 5.49
CA GLN A 67 0.30 -6.55 5.78
C GLN A 67 -1.15 -6.17 5.51
N GLU A 68 -1.88 -7.04 4.81
CA GLU A 68 -3.31 -6.84 4.57
C GLU A 68 -4.09 -6.87 5.89
N LEU A 69 -4.93 -5.87 6.11
CA LEU A 69 -5.91 -5.82 7.19
C LEU A 69 -7.24 -6.33 6.66
N LYS A 70 -7.57 -7.58 7.01
CA LYS A 70 -8.89 -8.15 6.75
C LYS A 70 -9.83 -7.76 7.90
N TYR A 71 -10.91 -7.07 7.57
CA TYR A 71 -12.05 -6.81 8.47
C TYR A 71 -13.17 -7.81 8.21
#